data_AF-A0A2V0P5W3-F1
#
_entry.id   AF-A0A2V0P5W3-F1
#
_cell.length_a   1.000
_cell.length_b   1.000
_cell.length_c   1.000
_cell.angle_alpha   90.00
_cell.angle_beta   90.00
_cell.angle_gamma   90.00
#
_symmetry.space_group_name_H-M   'P 1'
#
loop_
_entity.id
_entity.type
_entity.pdbx_description
1 polymer ?
#
loop_
_entity_poly.entity_id
_entity_poly.type
_entity_poly.pdbx_seq_one_letter_code
_entity_poly.pdbx_strand_id
1 'polypeptide(L)'
;MSGNGGGQPDAVGTALQSLVVTLKQRGVPYERAVEALSELIAATNLEEDGAPSQDLEVLVPFLRGTRGPVPLRVALQTLCAFACSEEAALHIVQTPAIRATLMSCLRSGNDKTQIEAVRVIQSISEHEEAAVVYASHDTGALDVLAGLMLAGAPRPGRPSPGASASVADEQFTYEAAKAACNTISAAVNQDSAGTSGVLAAAPRLERAALALLDCATTYLADVALRILNELLVVRGNTRAGRRLAAGDELAVGLARLFANAAARARDDPMWSQTFKVGLALVGVAALPLLATHGDGEVARLGFLLKRLAAAAIQCRGDSVEGGSAVPLQGDRAAVAKVNDALFKLWAAANRAAAQSSTQQQQQQQQQQQQREEEDDADNLERPPACAVCGKTRADGVPLRRCRGCGSSAIVRYCSEACCEEHWVKRRHRRLCEMGQATKELRMALLSVGQAAG
;
A
#
# COMPACT_ATOMS: atom_id res chain seq x y z
N MET A 1 -26.74 29.37 -33.04
CA MET A 1 -26.04 28.32 -32.28
C MET A 1 -25.59 28.96 -30.98
N SER A 2 -26.35 28.76 -29.90
CA SER A 2 -26.10 29.37 -28.59
C SER A 2 -25.23 28.44 -27.77
N GLY A 3 -23.97 28.81 -27.58
CA GLY A 3 -23.04 28.08 -26.72
C GLY A 3 -23.34 28.39 -25.26
N ASN A 4 -24.20 27.57 -24.63
CA ASN A 4 -24.33 27.53 -23.18
C ASN A 4 -23.12 26.80 -22.60
N GLY A 5 -21.99 27.51 -22.50
CA GLY A 5 -20.91 27.15 -21.59
C GLY A 5 -21.35 27.50 -20.17
N GLY A 6 -21.98 26.55 -19.48
CA GLY A 6 -22.21 26.64 -18.05
C GLY A 6 -20.87 26.59 -17.32
N GLY A 7 -20.19 27.73 -17.22
CA GLY A 7 -19.00 27.87 -16.40
C GLY A 7 -19.34 27.52 -14.97
N GLN A 8 -18.69 26.47 -14.46
CA GLN A 8 -18.75 26.12 -13.04
C GLN A 8 -18.35 27.36 -12.23
N PRO A 9 -19.11 27.76 -11.20
CA PRO A 9 -18.74 28.91 -10.39
C PRO A 9 -17.37 28.67 -9.76
N ASP A 10 -16.50 29.68 -9.85
CA ASP A 10 -15.17 29.69 -9.29
C ASP A 10 -15.23 29.48 -7.77
N ALA A 11 -15.06 28.22 -7.36
CA ALA A 11 -15.14 27.78 -5.97
C ALA A 11 -14.05 28.44 -5.11
N VAL A 12 -12.91 28.77 -5.72
CA VAL A 12 -11.77 29.41 -5.07
C VAL A 12 -12.10 30.88 -4.81
N GLY A 13 -12.58 31.61 -5.82
CA GLY A 13 -13.04 32.99 -5.68
C GLY A 13 -14.13 33.15 -4.61
N THR A 14 -15.05 32.19 -4.53
CA THR A 14 -16.15 32.20 -3.54
C THR A 14 -15.64 31.94 -2.11
N ALA A 15 -14.71 30.99 -1.93
CA ALA A 15 -14.10 30.70 -0.63
C ALA A 15 -13.26 31.87 -0.12
N LEU A 16 -12.50 32.51 -1.01
CA LEU A 16 -11.67 33.68 -0.72
C LEU A 16 -12.54 34.89 -0.37
N GLN A 17 -13.61 35.18 -1.12
CA GLN A 17 -14.58 36.22 -0.74
C GLN A 17 -15.26 35.93 0.61
N SER A 18 -15.57 34.67 0.91
CA SER A 18 -16.11 34.28 2.22
C SER A 18 -15.09 34.52 3.34
N LEU A 19 -13.80 34.29 3.09
CA LEU A 19 -12.71 34.61 4.01
C LEU A 19 -12.64 36.14 4.24
N VAL A 20 -12.64 36.96 3.19
CA VAL A 20 -12.66 38.44 3.28
C VAL A 20 -13.82 38.93 4.15
N VAL A 21 -15.03 38.43 3.89
CA VAL A 21 -16.24 38.82 4.64
C VAL A 21 -16.12 38.42 6.11
N THR A 22 -15.61 37.22 6.38
CA THR A 22 -15.40 36.73 7.76
C THR A 22 -14.32 37.53 8.49
N LEU A 23 -13.27 37.96 7.78
CA LEU A 23 -12.21 38.83 8.31
C LEU A 23 -12.76 40.22 8.65
N LYS A 24 -13.58 40.79 7.76
CA LYS A 24 -14.24 42.09 7.94
C LYS A 24 -15.19 42.10 9.14
N GLN A 25 -15.97 41.04 9.32
CA GLN A 25 -16.89 40.89 10.47
C GLN A 25 -16.18 40.79 11.82
N ARG A 26 -14.87 40.51 11.82
CA ARG A 26 -14.08 40.29 13.05
C ARG A 26 -13.06 41.39 13.34
N GLY A 27 -13.19 42.54 12.69
CA GLY A 27 -12.36 43.72 12.95
C GLY A 27 -10.91 43.57 12.48
N VAL A 28 -10.62 42.61 11.59
CA VAL A 28 -9.38 42.65 10.83
C VAL A 28 -9.50 43.82 9.86
N PRO A 29 -8.51 44.75 9.80
CA PRO A 29 -8.55 45.88 8.89
C PRO A 29 -8.82 45.38 7.48
N TYR A 30 -9.88 45.90 6.86
CA TYR A 30 -10.34 45.47 5.54
C TYR A 30 -9.22 45.56 4.51
N GLU A 31 -8.36 46.59 4.61
CA GLU A 31 -7.19 46.77 3.75
C GLU A 31 -6.22 45.58 3.83
N ARG A 32 -5.81 45.14 5.03
CA ARG A 32 -4.93 43.96 5.20
C ARG A 32 -5.56 42.65 4.77
N ALA A 33 -6.86 42.49 5.04
CA ALA A 33 -7.58 41.27 4.67
C ALA A 33 -7.74 41.17 3.16
N VAL A 34 -8.05 42.28 2.49
CA VAL A 34 -8.19 42.36 1.03
C VAL A 34 -6.83 42.27 0.34
N GLU A 35 -5.79 42.90 0.88
CA GLU A 35 -4.43 42.84 0.31
C GLU A 35 -3.88 41.41 0.34
N ALA A 36 -3.92 40.73 1.50
CA ALA A 36 -3.47 39.34 1.62
C ALA A 36 -4.32 38.37 0.76
N LEU A 37 -5.61 38.64 0.59
CA LEU A 37 -6.48 37.85 -0.29
C LEU A 37 -6.30 38.18 -1.77
N SER A 38 -6.05 39.43 -2.13
CA SER A 38 -5.71 39.84 -3.48
C SER A 38 -4.35 39.30 -3.89
N GLU A 39 -3.39 39.22 -2.98
CA GLU A 39 -2.11 38.53 -3.17
C GLU A 39 -2.29 37.03 -3.30
N LEU A 40 -3.12 36.38 -2.48
CA LEU A 40 -3.46 34.95 -2.62
C LEU A 40 -4.19 34.65 -3.94
N ILE A 41 -5.17 35.48 -4.31
CA ILE A 41 -5.90 35.39 -5.59
C ILE A 41 -4.94 35.64 -6.76
N ALA A 42 -4.04 36.62 -6.65
CA ALA A 42 -3.02 36.88 -7.66
C ALA A 42 -2.01 35.73 -7.76
N ALA A 43 -1.58 35.14 -6.64
CA ALA A 43 -0.73 33.96 -6.61
C ALA A 43 -1.39 32.72 -7.22
N THR A 44 -2.71 32.55 -7.06
CA THR A 44 -3.45 31.48 -7.74
C THR A 44 -3.70 31.75 -9.23
N ASN A 45 -3.56 33.01 -9.68
CA ASN A 45 -3.74 33.43 -11.08
C ASN A 45 -2.41 33.84 -11.76
N LEU A 46 -1.27 33.69 -11.09
CA LEU A 46 0.03 34.03 -11.63
C LEU A 46 0.42 32.96 -12.64
N GLU A 47 0.46 33.36 -13.91
CA GLU A 47 1.14 32.64 -14.98
C GLU A 47 2.59 32.35 -14.53
N GLU A 48 2.95 31.07 -14.58
CA GLU A 48 4.24 30.32 -14.47
C GLU A 48 5.53 30.93 -13.85
N ASP A 49 5.71 32.24 -13.66
CA ASP A 49 7.02 32.86 -13.37
C ASP A 49 7.17 33.55 -12.00
N GLY A 50 6.11 33.67 -11.20
CA GLY A 50 6.15 34.36 -9.90
C GLY A 50 6.21 33.42 -8.69
N ALA A 51 7.40 33.16 -8.14
CA ALA A 51 7.59 32.26 -6.98
C ALA A 51 6.80 32.73 -5.72
N PRO A 52 5.74 32.01 -5.30
CA PRO A 52 4.88 32.40 -4.18
C PRO A 52 5.51 31.98 -2.85
N SER A 53 6.60 32.65 -2.44
CA SER A 53 7.52 32.08 -1.44
C SER A 53 7.37 32.58 0.01
N GLN A 54 6.62 33.66 0.30
CA GLN A 54 6.57 34.24 1.66
C GLN A 54 5.17 34.32 2.31
N ASP A 55 4.08 34.14 1.57
CA ASP A 55 2.76 34.55 2.07
C ASP A 55 1.93 33.44 2.72
N LEU A 56 2.34 32.17 2.63
CA LEU A 56 1.58 31.08 3.25
C LEU A 56 1.57 31.12 4.79
N GLU A 57 2.57 31.76 5.43
CA GLU A 57 2.60 31.91 6.89
C GLU A 57 1.43 32.75 7.42
N VAL A 58 0.83 33.61 6.57
CA VAL A 58 -0.37 34.38 6.90
C VAL A 58 -1.56 33.47 7.23
N LEU A 59 -1.58 32.23 6.72
CA LEU A 59 -2.63 31.25 7.02
C LEU A 59 -2.49 30.60 8.40
N VAL A 60 -1.28 30.59 8.98
CA VAL A 60 -0.97 29.87 10.24
C VAL A 60 -1.87 30.25 11.42
N PRO A 61 -2.18 31.54 11.70
CA PRO A 61 -3.09 31.91 12.77
C PRO A 61 -4.50 31.32 12.62
N PHE A 62 -4.98 31.17 11.37
CA PHE A 62 -6.28 30.57 11.06
C PHE A 62 -6.24 29.05 11.19
N LEU A 63 -5.16 28.42 10.71
CA LEU A 63 -4.92 26.98 10.83
C LEU A 63 -4.77 26.51 12.29
N ARG A 64 -4.29 27.39 13.18
CA ARG A 64 -4.29 27.13 14.63
C ARG A 64 -5.69 27.14 15.27
N GLY A 65 -6.74 27.47 14.52
CA GLY A 65 -8.10 27.50 15.02
C GLY A 65 -8.40 28.65 15.99
N THR A 66 -7.48 29.62 16.17
CA THR A 66 -7.64 30.77 17.09
C THR A 66 -8.85 31.63 16.76
N ARG A 67 -9.35 31.54 15.53
CA ARG A 67 -10.53 32.26 15.03
C ARG A 67 -11.75 31.34 14.88
N GLY A 68 -11.74 30.14 15.45
CA GLY A 68 -12.86 29.19 15.39
C GLY A 68 -12.89 28.33 14.12
N PRO A 69 -13.92 27.46 13.98
CA PRO A 69 -13.90 26.37 13.00
C PRO A 69 -14.12 26.81 11.55
N VAL A 70 -14.86 27.91 11.31
CA VAL A 70 -15.14 28.37 9.94
C VAL A 70 -13.89 28.94 9.26
N PRO A 71 -13.14 29.91 9.85
CA PRO A 71 -11.90 30.40 9.25
C PRO A 71 -10.84 29.31 9.09
N LEU A 72 -10.77 28.38 10.04
CA LEU A 72 -9.91 27.21 9.95
C LEU A 72 -10.21 26.38 8.70
N ARG A 73 -11.49 26.08 8.46
CA ARG A 73 -11.92 25.30 7.30
C ARG A 73 -11.58 26.00 5.99
N VAL A 74 -11.83 27.31 5.91
CA VAL A 74 -11.51 28.07 4.71
C VAL A 74 -9.99 28.11 4.47
N ALA A 75 -9.18 28.28 5.51
CA ALA A 75 -7.73 28.22 5.38
C ALA A 75 -7.22 26.86 4.88
N LEU A 76 -7.82 25.74 5.33
CA LEU A 76 -7.51 24.40 4.80
C LEU A 76 -7.93 24.25 3.34
N GLN A 77 -9.12 24.74 2.96
CA GLN A 77 -9.56 24.73 1.56
C GLN A 77 -8.65 25.57 0.66
N THR A 78 -8.17 26.72 1.14
CA THR A 78 -7.17 27.55 0.44
C THR A 78 -5.86 26.80 0.26
N LEU A 79 -5.34 26.13 1.30
CA LEU A 79 -4.14 25.30 1.16
C LEU A 79 -4.32 24.16 0.15
N CYS A 80 -5.49 23.52 0.15
CA CYS A 80 -5.81 22.45 -0.79
C CYS A 80 -5.80 22.94 -2.24
N ALA A 81 -6.38 24.11 -2.50
CA ALA A 81 -6.36 24.74 -3.82
C ALA A 81 -4.94 25.18 -4.24
N PHE A 82 -4.11 25.60 -3.29
CA PHE A 82 -2.73 26.01 -3.55
C PHE A 82 -1.82 24.83 -3.88
N ALA A 83 -2.09 23.62 -3.37
CA ALA A 83 -1.35 22.40 -3.67
C ALA A 83 -1.63 21.85 -5.10
N CYS A 84 -1.83 22.72 -6.09
CA CYS A 84 -2.14 22.35 -7.47
C CYS A 84 -0.91 22.03 -8.33
N SER A 85 0.29 22.48 -7.94
CA SER A 85 1.58 22.15 -8.57
C SER A 85 2.56 21.53 -7.57
N GLU A 86 3.59 20.86 -8.11
CA GLU A 86 4.67 20.24 -7.33
C GLU A 86 5.42 21.30 -6.50
N GLU A 87 5.78 22.45 -7.08
CA GLU A 87 6.50 23.53 -6.39
C GLU A 87 5.68 24.10 -5.23
N ALA A 88 4.37 24.30 -5.45
CA ALA A 88 3.47 24.81 -4.44
C ALA A 88 3.25 23.80 -3.30
N ALA A 89 3.09 22.52 -3.64
CA ALA A 89 3.01 21.45 -2.65
C ALA A 89 4.31 21.32 -1.85
N LEU A 90 5.48 21.40 -2.51
CA LEU A 90 6.79 21.43 -1.88
C LEU A 90 6.92 22.61 -0.90
N HIS A 91 6.49 23.80 -1.31
CA HIS A 91 6.52 24.99 -0.46
C HIS A 91 5.64 24.83 0.80
N ILE A 92 4.44 24.25 0.66
CA ILE A 92 3.58 23.92 1.81
C ILE A 92 4.29 22.98 2.78
N VAL A 93 4.88 21.88 2.30
CA VAL A 93 5.49 20.85 3.18
C VAL A 93 6.81 21.30 3.79
N GLN A 94 7.54 22.19 3.11
CA GLN A 94 8.78 22.78 3.60
C GLN A 94 8.53 23.85 4.68
N THR A 95 7.35 24.48 4.69
CA THR A 95 6.98 25.48 5.70
C THR A 95 6.63 24.82 7.05
N PRO A 96 7.51 24.87 8.08
CA PRO A 96 7.35 24.04 9.28
C PRO A 96 6.10 24.39 10.10
N ALA A 97 5.74 25.68 10.12
CA ALA A 97 4.57 26.16 10.84
C ALA A 97 3.27 25.59 10.25
N ILE A 98 3.16 25.52 8.92
CA ILE A 98 2.00 24.97 8.23
C ILE A 98 1.90 23.47 8.49
N ARG A 99 3.01 22.73 8.32
CA ARG A 99 3.06 21.29 8.61
C ARG A 99 2.62 20.97 10.04
N ALA A 100 3.13 21.69 11.03
CA ALA A 100 2.73 21.51 12.43
C ALA A 100 1.23 21.77 12.66
N THR A 101 0.69 22.83 12.04
CA THR A 101 -0.75 23.10 12.13
C THR A 101 -1.60 22.07 11.40
N LEU A 102 -1.18 21.60 10.22
CA LEU A 102 -1.88 20.57 9.45
C LEU A 102 -1.99 19.27 10.25
N MET A 103 -0.92 18.86 10.94
CA MET A 103 -0.98 17.73 11.86
C MET A 103 -1.89 17.95 13.06
N SER A 104 -1.93 19.17 13.60
CA SER A 104 -2.88 19.51 14.66
C SER A 104 -4.33 19.40 14.16
N CYS A 105 -4.59 19.79 12.91
CA CYS A 105 -5.90 19.68 12.27
C CYS A 105 -6.29 18.21 12.03
N LEU A 106 -5.36 17.38 11.56
CA LEU A 106 -5.57 15.93 11.41
C LEU A 106 -5.89 15.24 12.73
N ARG A 107 -5.23 15.66 13.82
CA ARG A 107 -5.46 15.12 15.16
C ARG A 107 -6.62 15.78 15.90
N SER A 108 -7.30 16.75 15.27
CA SER A 108 -8.43 17.44 15.90
C SER A 108 -9.58 16.47 16.14
N GLY A 109 -10.37 16.66 17.19
CA GLY A 109 -11.59 15.87 17.43
C GLY A 109 -12.79 16.31 16.58
N ASN A 110 -12.58 17.12 15.53
CA ASN A 110 -13.64 17.66 14.68
C ASN A 110 -13.55 17.05 13.28
N ASP A 111 -14.48 16.16 12.96
CA ASP A 111 -14.51 15.43 11.69
C ASP A 111 -14.44 16.35 10.47
N LYS A 112 -15.11 17.51 10.50
CA LYS A 112 -15.08 18.47 9.37
C LYS A 112 -13.69 19.07 9.17
N THR A 113 -12.96 19.31 10.26
CA THR A 113 -11.57 19.79 10.20
C THR A 113 -10.64 18.68 9.73
N GLN A 114 -10.84 17.45 10.19
CA GLN A 114 -10.07 16.30 9.74
C GLN A 114 -10.24 16.03 8.24
N ILE A 115 -11.49 16.07 7.74
CA ILE A 115 -11.81 15.89 6.31
C ILE A 115 -11.01 16.87 5.45
N GLU A 116 -11.07 18.16 5.75
CA GLU A 116 -10.34 19.15 4.94
C GLU A 116 -8.81 19.03 5.10
N ALA A 117 -8.32 18.65 6.28
CA ALA A 117 -6.89 18.39 6.47
C ALA A 117 -6.41 17.17 5.66
N VAL A 118 -7.22 16.11 5.60
CA VAL A 118 -6.95 14.93 4.76
C VAL A 118 -6.91 15.32 3.28
N ARG A 119 -7.82 16.18 2.82
CA ARG A 119 -7.82 16.67 1.43
C ARG A 119 -6.56 17.44 1.07
N VAL A 120 -6.10 18.33 1.96
CA VAL A 120 -4.82 19.04 1.77
C VAL A 120 -3.67 18.04 1.60
N ILE A 121 -3.60 17.01 2.44
CA ILE A 121 -2.54 15.99 2.35
C ILE A 121 -2.70 15.14 1.09
N GLN A 122 -3.93 14.82 0.71
CA GLN A 122 -4.19 14.11 -0.54
C GLN A 122 -3.64 14.92 -1.72
N SER A 123 -3.96 16.21 -1.82
CA SER A 123 -3.44 17.10 -2.88
C SER A 123 -1.91 17.20 -2.85
N ILE A 124 -1.30 17.35 -1.67
CA ILE A 124 0.17 17.33 -1.53
C ILE A 124 0.73 15.98 -2.02
N SER A 125 0.09 14.87 -1.66
CA SER A 125 0.58 13.53 -1.98
C SER A 125 0.41 13.14 -3.45
N GLU A 126 -0.39 13.88 -4.22
CA GLU A 126 -0.52 13.68 -5.67
C GLU A 126 0.76 14.10 -6.43
N HIS A 127 1.64 14.86 -5.76
CA HIS A 127 2.93 15.34 -6.24
C HIS A 127 4.06 14.50 -5.61
N GLU A 128 4.91 13.87 -6.42
CA GLU A 128 5.82 12.80 -5.96
C GLU A 128 6.91 13.32 -5.03
N GLU A 129 7.56 14.44 -5.36
CA GLU A 129 8.64 14.99 -4.53
C GLU A 129 8.08 15.55 -3.21
N ALA A 130 6.97 16.29 -3.28
CA ALA A 130 6.28 16.82 -2.12
C ALA A 130 5.81 15.70 -1.17
N ALA A 131 5.30 14.59 -1.72
CA ALA A 131 4.92 13.42 -0.94
C ALA A 131 6.11 12.81 -0.18
N VAL A 132 7.28 12.70 -0.81
CA VAL A 132 8.47 12.17 -0.14
C VAL A 132 8.98 13.13 0.93
N VAL A 133 9.01 14.43 0.64
CA VAL A 133 9.37 15.45 1.63
C VAL A 133 8.39 15.42 2.80
N TYR A 134 7.09 15.30 2.55
CA TYR A 134 6.09 15.19 3.62
C TYR A 134 6.32 13.94 4.48
N ALA A 135 6.51 12.77 3.85
CA ALA A 135 6.73 11.49 4.50
C ALA A 135 7.97 11.50 5.42
N SER A 136 9.05 12.13 4.97
CA SER A 136 10.31 12.22 5.72
C SER A 136 10.23 13.17 6.92
N HIS A 137 9.42 14.23 6.84
CA HIS A 137 9.28 15.21 7.91
C HIS A 137 8.23 14.84 8.95
N ASP A 138 7.22 14.03 8.58
CA ASP A 138 6.11 13.68 9.48
C ASP A 138 5.79 12.19 9.49
N THR A 139 6.65 11.43 10.17
CA THR A 139 6.44 9.99 10.36
C THR A 139 5.15 9.67 11.11
N GLY A 140 4.59 10.63 11.86
CA GLY A 140 3.33 10.49 12.59
C GLY A 140 2.08 10.68 11.72
N ALA A 141 2.19 11.26 10.53
CA ALA A 141 1.07 11.50 9.63
C ALA A 141 0.42 10.20 9.16
N LEU A 142 1.22 9.22 8.74
CA LEU A 142 0.73 7.91 8.30
C LEU A 142 -0.03 7.16 9.40
N ASP A 143 0.42 7.27 10.64
CA ASP A 143 -0.24 6.65 11.79
C ASP A 143 -1.59 7.33 12.12
N VAL A 144 -1.69 8.64 11.91
CA VAL A 144 -2.95 9.37 12.05
C VAL A 144 -3.90 9.01 10.91
N LEU A 145 -3.44 9.03 9.65
CA LEU A 145 -4.22 8.60 8.49
C LEU A 145 -4.73 7.17 8.65
N ALA A 146 -3.90 6.24 9.13
CA ALA A 146 -4.32 4.88 9.46
C ALA A 146 -5.41 4.84 10.55
N GLY A 147 -5.32 5.72 11.55
CA GLY A 147 -6.37 5.89 12.56
C GLY A 147 -7.70 6.36 11.96
N LEU A 148 -7.65 7.30 11.01
CA LEU A 148 -8.84 7.82 10.31
C LEU A 148 -9.45 6.75 9.38
N MET A 149 -8.61 5.98 8.67
CA MET A 149 -9.05 4.83 7.86
C MET A 149 -9.80 3.80 8.71
N LEU A 150 -9.28 3.50 9.92
CA LEU A 150 -9.93 2.57 10.87
C LEU A 150 -11.19 3.14 11.51
N ALA A 151 -11.32 4.47 11.62
CA ALA A 151 -12.50 5.11 12.18
C ALA A 151 -13.72 4.95 11.26
N GLY A 152 -13.51 5.02 9.95
CA GLY A 152 -14.57 4.80 8.95
C GLY A 152 -14.75 3.34 8.53
N ALA A 153 -13.81 2.44 8.86
CA ALA A 153 -13.96 1.01 8.59
C ALA A 153 -15.06 0.37 9.46
N PRO A 154 -16.00 -0.39 8.86
CA PRO A 154 -16.97 -1.19 9.60
C PRO A 154 -16.28 -2.14 10.59
N ARG A 155 -16.70 -2.14 11.85
CA ARG A 155 -16.11 -3.03 12.87
C ARG A 155 -16.73 -4.43 12.78
N PRO A 156 -15.93 -5.49 12.57
CA PRO A 156 -16.46 -6.86 12.51
C PRO A 156 -17.12 -7.23 13.86
N GLY A 157 -18.32 -7.80 13.79
CA GLY A 157 -19.04 -8.33 14.97
C GLY A 157 -19.84 -7.31 15.77
N ARG A 158 -19.80 -6.02 15.43
CA ARG A 158 -20.86 -5.07 15.84
C ARG A 158 -21.81 -4.91 14.66
N PRO A 159 -22.96 -5.61 14.63
CA PRO A 159 -24.06 -5.14 13.82
C PRO A 159 -24.42 -3.76 14.38
N SER A 160 -23.97 -2.68 13.75
CA SER A 160 -24.49 -1.35 14.06
C SER A 160 -25.97 -1.40 13.68
N PRO A 161 -26.90 -1.42 14.64
CA PRO A 161 -28.30 -1.53 14.32
C PRO A 161 -28.69 -0.22 13.63
N GLY A 162 -28.89 -0.25 12.31
CA GLY A 162 -29.37 0.89 11.53
C GLY A 162 -28.32 1.88 10.99
N ALA A 163 -27.01 1.66 11.14
CA ALA A 163 -26.01 2.55 10.53
C ALA A 163 -25.58 2.02 9.16
N SER A 164 -26.32 2.40 8.12
CA SER A 164 -25.69 2.58 6.81
C SER A 164 -24.52 3.53 7.05
N ALA A 165 -23.28 3.06 6.87
CA ALA A 165 -22.13 3.98 6.86
C ALA A 165 -22.51 5.10 5.89
N SER A 166 -22.48 6.35 6.35
CA SER A 166 -22.92 7.43 5.49
C SER A 166 -21.97 7.48 4.30
N VAL A 167 -22.47 7.81 3.11
CA VAL A 167 -21.62 7.98 1.90
C VAL A 167 -20.46 8.95 2.18
N ALA A 168 -20.66 9.90 3.10
CA ALA A 168 -19.64 10.83 3.55
C ALA A 168 -18.50 10.14 4.35
N ASP A 169 -18.82 9.16 5.19
CA ASP A 169 -17.81 8.41 5.97
C ASP A 169 -16.94 7.54 5.05
N GLU A 170 -17.55 6.93 4.04
CA GLU A 170 -16.83 6.13 3.05
C GLU A 170 -15.90 7.00 2.20
N GLN A 171 -16.39 8.14 1.71
CA GLN A 171 -15.59 9.09 0.95
C GLN A 171 -14.41 9.62 1.76
N PHE A 172 -14.63 9.98 3.03
CA PHE A 172 -13.55 10.40 3.92
C PHE A 172 -12.50 9.31 4.14
N THR A 173 -12.95 8.07 4.35
CA THR A 173 -12.06 6.90 4.49
C THR A 173 -11.23 6.70 3.23
N TYR A 174 -11.85 6.89 2.06
CA TYR A 174 -11.18 6.77 0.76
C TYR A 174 -10.14 7.88 0.56
N GLU A 175 -10.47 9.14 0.86
CA GLU A 175 -9.54 10.27 0.79
C GLU A 175 -8.31 10.03 1.71
N ALA A 176 -8.55 9.54 2.93
CA ALA A 176 -7.46 9.22 3.88
C ALA A 176 -6.59 8.05 3.40
N ALA A 177 -7.20 6.99 2.87
CA ALA A 177 -6.49 5.86 2.31
C ALA A 177 -5.67 6.25 1.08
N LYS A 178 -6.23 7.08 0.19
CA LYS A 178 -5.55 7.56 -1.02
C LYS A 178 -4.34 8.42 -0.67
N ALA A 179 -4.50 9.35 0.27
CA ALA A 179 -3.42 10.17 0.80
C ALA A 179 -2.28 9.31 1.38
N ALA A 180 -2.62 8.29 2.18
CA ALA A 180 -1.64 7.37 2.73
C ALA A 180 -0.93 6.56 1.63
N CYS A 181 -1.68 6.01 0.68
CA CYS A 181 -1.14 5.23 -0.43
C CYS A 181 -0.13 6.03 -1.25
N ASN A 182 -0.51 7.23 -1.69
CA ASN A 182 0.35 8.10 -2.48
C ASN A 182 1.65 8.47 -1.74
N THR A 183 1.52 8.85 -0.46
CA THR A 183 2.66 9.18 0.40
C THR A 183 3.66 8.02 0.50
N ILE A 184 3.16 6.79 0.59
CA ILE A 184 3.99 5.59 0.67
C ILE A 184 4.63 5.29 -0.68
N SER A 185 3.85 5.24 -1.76
CA SER A 185 4.35 4.92 -3.10
C SER A 185 5.48 5.85 -3.51
N ALA A 186 5.33 7.17 -3.27
CA ALA A 186 6.39 8.14 -3.50
C ALA A 186 7.64 7.83 -2.68
N ALA A 187 7.47 7.48 -1.40
CA ALA A 187 8.58 7.12 -0.53
C ALA A 187 9.30 5.84 -1.03
N VAL A 188 8.55 4.81 -1.46
CA VAL A 188 9.11 3.54 -2.00
C VAL A 188 9.96 3.80 -3.24
N ASN A 189 9.52 4.68 -4.13
CA ASN A 189 10.21 4.96 -5.40
C ASN A 189 11.58 5.63 -5.22
N GLN A 190 11.79 6.40 -4.14
CA GLN A 190 13.02 7.18 -3.99
C GLN A 190 14.25 6.39 -3.52
N ASP A 191 14.16 5.07 -3.33
CA ASP A 191 15.27 4.11 -3.04
C ASP A 191 16.30 4.57 -1.98
N SER A 192 15.95 5.57 -1.18
CA SER A 192 16.86 6.24 -0.25
C SER A 192 16.75 5.56 1.12
N ALA A 193 17.87 5.48 1.84
CA ALA A 193 17.91 4.86 3.17
C ALA A 193 16.86 5.43 4.16
N GLY A 194 16.31 6.62 3.88
CA GLY A 194 15.24 7.26 4.65
C GLY A 194 13.88 6.54 4.58
N THR A 195 13.58 5.80 3.51
CA THR A 195 12.27 5.14 3.34
C THR A 195 12.00 4.08 4.40
N SER A 196 13.06 3.39 4.85
CA SER A 196 12.98 2.36 5.88
C SER A 196 12.51 2.94 7.23
N GLY A 197 12.80 4.20 7.54
CA GLY A 197 12.40 4.84 8.80
C GLY A 197 10.89 5.13 8.83
N VAL A 198 10.39 5.74 7.76
CA VAL A 198 8.97 6.11 7.62
C VAL A 198 8.08 4.86 7.68
N LEU A 199 8.48 3.81 6.96
CA LEU A 199 7.69 2.58 6.89
C LEU A 199 7.92 1.63 8.06
N ALA A 200 9.01 1.76 8.83
CA ALA A 200 9.11 1.06 10.12
C ALA A 200 8.12 1.63 11.15
N ALA A 201 7.74 2.90 11.02
CA ALA A 201 6.95 3.62 12.02
C ALA A 201 5.43 3.38 11.94
N ALA A 202 4.91 2.77 10.86
CA ALA A 202 3.46 2.69 10.63
C ALA A 202 2.89 1.25 10.69
N PRO A 203 2.91 0.54 11.84
CA PRO A 203 2.24 -0.76 11.99
C PRO A 203 0.71 -0.63 12.01
N ARG A 204 0.17 0.56 12.33
CA ARG A 204 -1.27 0.81 12.29
C ARG A 204 -1.83 0.81 10.88
N LEU A 205 -1.02 1.27 9.92
CA LEU A 205 -1.41 1.31 8.53
C LEU A 205 -1.64 -0.08 7.93
N GLU A 206 -0.81 -1.05 8.31
CA GLU A 206 -1.00 -2.46 7.95
C GLU A 206 -2.38 -2.96 8.40
N ARG A 207 -2.71 -2.73 9.68
CA ARG A 207 -4.02 -3.11 10.23
C ARG A 207 -5.17 -2.36 9.57
N ALA A 208 -4.98 -1.08 9.26
CA ALA A 208 -5.96 -0.26 8.56
C ALA A 208 -6.25 -0.82 7.16
N ALA A 209 -5.21 -1.12 6.39
CA ALA A 209 -5.37 -1.67 5.05
C ALA A 209 -6.02 -3.07 5.06
N LEU A 210 -5.65 -3.93 6.01
CA LEU A 210 -6.31 -5.23 6.21
C LEU A 210 -7.80 -5.09 6.57
N ALA A 211 -8.13 -4.15 7.47
CA ALA A 211 -9.51 -3.87 7.86
C ALA A 211 -10.33 -3.31 6.69
N LEU A 212 -9.73 -2.43 5.87
CA LEU A 212 -10.38 -1.94 4.65
C LEU A 212 -10.62 -3.09 3.68
N LEU A 213 -9.66 -3.98 3.45
CA LEU A 213 -9.82 -5.13 2.55
C LEU A 213 -11.03 -6.01 2.92
N ASP A 214 -11.31 -6.14 4.23
CA ASP A 214 -12.42 -6.91 4.77
C ASP A 214 -13.81 -6.27 4.57
N CYS A 215 -13.87 -4.94 4.41
CA CYS A 215 -15.12 -4.17 4.49
C CYS A 215 -15.35 -3.25 3.27
N ALA A 216 -14.42 -3.21 2.34
CA ALA A 216 -14.33 -2.20 1.32
C ALA A 216 -15.33 -2.38 0.17
N THR A 217 -15.77 -1.23 -0.35
CA THR A 217 -16.23 -1.10 -1.74
C THR A 217 -15.06 -1.28 -2.71
N THR A 218 -15.35 -1.33 -4.01
CA THR A 218 -14.32 -1.56 -5.04
C THR A 218 -13.17 -0.55 -4.94
N TYR A 219 -13.48 0.73 -4.70
CA TYR A 219 -12.50 1.82 -4.58
C TYR A 219 -11.59 1.67 -3.35
N LEU A 220 -12.19 1.42 -2.18
CA LEU A 220 -11.44 1.23 -0.93
C LEU A 220 -10.56 -0.02 -0.99
N ALA A 221 -11.03 -1.07 -1.68
CA ALA A 221 -10.29 -2.30 -1.84
C ALA A 221 -9.06 -2.11 -2.73
N ASP A 222 -9.20 -1.39 -3.84
CA ASP A 222 -8.06 -1.06 -4.72
C ASP A 222 -6.97 -0.30 -3.95
N VAL A 223 -7.35 0.74 -3.20
CA VAL A 223 -6.40 1.53 -2.41
C VAL A 223 -5.76 0.69 -1.29
N ALA A 224 -6.55 -0.13 -0.59
CA ALA A 224 -6.03 -1.02 0.45
C ALA A 224 -5.01 -2.03 -0.11
N LEU A 225 -5.29 -2.61 -1.29
CA LEU A 225 -4.37 -3.52 -1.96
C LEU A 225 -3.07 -2.82 -2.36
N ARG A 226 -3.13 -1.59 -2.86
CA ARG A 226 -1.94 -0.80 -3.20
C ARG A 226 -1.10 -0.53 -1.95
N ILE A 227 -1.72 -0.10 -0.85
CA ILE A 227 -1.02 0.11 0.44
C ILE A 227 -0.33 -1.19 0.89
N LEU A 228 -1.03 -2.32 0.87
CA LEU A 228 -0.46 -3.62 1.24
C LEU A 228 0.68 -4.04 0.30
N ASN A 229 0.56 -3.74 -0.99
CA ASN A 229 1.60 -4.03 -1.97
C ASN A 229 2.88 -3.26 -1.65
N GLU A 230 2.78 -1.95 -1.42
CA GLU A 230 3.94 -1.13 -1.07
C GLU A 230 4.57 -1.57 0.26
N LEU A 231 3.74 -1.86 1.26
CA LEU A 231 4.22 -2.38 2.54
C LEU A 231 4.98 -3.70 2.38
N LEU A 232 4.51 -4.61 1.53
CA LEU A 232 5.20 -5.87 1.26
C LEU A 232 6.46 -5.69 0.41
N VAL A 233 6.47 -4.75 -0.54
CA VAL A 233 7.68 -4.43 -1.33
C VAL A 233 8.78 -3.92 -0.41
N VAL A 234 8.47 -2.95 0.46
CA VAL A 234 9.47 -2.38 1.38
C VAL A 234 9.85 -3.35 2.48
N ARG A 235 8.86 -3.95 3.15
CA ARG A 235 9.10 -4.76 4.35
C ARG A 235 9.39 -6.22 4.02
N GLY A 236 9.35 -6.66 2.77
CA GLY A 236 9.37 -8.07 2.40
C GLY A 236 10.55 -8.86 2.96
N ASN A 237 11.71 -8.22 3.11
CA ASN A 237 12.90 -8.85 3.68
C ASN A 237 12.99 -8.74 5.22
N THR A 238 12.08 -8.01 5.86
CA THR A 238 12.02 -7.80 7.32
C THR A 238 11.12 -8.83 8.01
N ARG A 239 11.30 -9.03 9.31
CA ARG A 239 10.39 -9.87 10.12
C ARG A 239 8.94 -9.36 10.13
N ALA A 240 8.74 -8.05 9.97
CA ALA A 240 7.41 -7.46 9.92
C ALA A 240 6.69 -7.80 8.61
N GLY A 241 7.33 -7.57 7.45
CA GLY A 241 6.72 -7.91 6.16
C GLY A 241 6.46 -9.39 5.98
N ARG A 242 7.29 -10.25 6.59
CA ARG A 242 7.00 -11.69 6.68
C ARG A 242 5.78 -12.02 7.51
N ARG A 243 5.64 -11.39 8.67
CA ARG A 243 4.46 -11.58 9.52
C ARG A 243 3.19 -11.12 8.81
N LEU A 244 3.25 -10.02 8.08
CA LEU A 244 2.16 -9.56 7.22
C LEU A 244 1.83 -10.59 6.13
N ALA A 245 2.84 -11.05 5.39
CA ALA A 245 2.65 -12.04 4.32
C ALA A 245 2.11 -13.38 4.85
N ALA A 246 2.56 -13.82 6.03
CA ALA A 246 2.14 -15.05 6.70
C ALA A 246 0.85 -14.88 7.52
N GLY A 247 0.31 -13.66 7.60
CA GLY A 247 -0.81 -13.31 8.43
C GLY A 247 -2.10 -13.93 7.90
N ASP A 248 -2.83 -14.63 8.76
CA ASP A 248 -4.14 -15.18 8.42
C ASP A 248 -5.13 -14.07 8.02
N GLU A 249 -4.95 -12.85 8.55
CA GLU A 249 -5.74 -11.67 8.21
C GLU A 249 -5.61 -11.28 6.72
N LEU A 250 -4.38 -11.23 6.18
CA LEU A 250 -4.16 -10.96 4.75
C LEU A 250 -4.81 -12.05 3.89
N ALA A 251 -4.67 -13.31 4.30
CA ALA A 251 -5.27 -14.45 3.60
C ALA A 251 -6.79 -14.40 3.58
N VAL A 252 -7.39 -14.11 4.73
CA VAL A 252 -8.85 -14.02 4.90
C VAL A 252 -9.38 -12.82 4.13
N GLY A 253 -8.73 -11.66 4.23
CA GLY A 253 -9.11 -10.46 3.51
C GLY A 253 -9.05 -10.64 1.99
N LEU A 254 -7.97 -11.21 1.45
CA LEU A 254 -7.85 -11.49 0.00
C LEU A 254 -8.88 -12.52 -0.47
N ALA A 255 -9.13 -13.58 0.31
CA ALA A 255 -10.14 -14.57 -0.03
C ALA A 255 -11.56 -13.95 -0.06
N ARG A 256 -11.88 -13.06 0.88
CA ARG A 256 -13.15 -12.32 0.91
C ARG A 256 -13.25 -11.34 -0.23
N LEU A 257 -12.19 -10.59 -0.51
CA LEU A 257 -12.14 -9.68 -1.66
C LEU A 257 -12.45 -10.44 -2.94
N PHE A 258 -11.82 -11.59 -3.17
CA PHE A 258 -12.08 -12.39 -4.37
C PHE A 258 -13.48 -12.99 -4.40
N ALA A 259 -14.04 -13.41 -3.27
CA ALA A 259 -15.44 -13.83 -3.21
C ALA A 259 -16.40 -12.69 -3.56
N ASN A 260 -16.13 -11.48 -3.05
CA ASN A 260 -16.91 -10.28 -3.36
C ASN A 260 -16.77 -9.88 -4.83
N ALA A 261 -15.55 -9.96 -5.38
CA ALA A 261 -15.27 -9.73 -6.79
C ALA A 261 -16.02 -10.75 -7.65
N ALA A 262 -16.02 -12.03 -7.30
CA ALA A 262 -16.76 -13.07 -8.00
C ALA A 262 -18.27 -12.77 -8.04
N ALA A 263 -18.82 -12.35 -6.90
CA ALA A 263 -20.23 -12.03 -6.77
C ALA A 263 -20.64 -10.79 -7.57
N ARG A 264 -19.75 -9.78 -7.67
CA ARG A 264 -20.04 -8.47 -8.29
C ARG A 264 -19.47 -8.26 -9.69
N ALA A 265 -18.61 -9.17 -10.17
CA ALA A 265 -17.95 -9.05 -11.47
C ALA A 265 -18.93 -8.97 -12.66
N ARG A 266 -20.19 -9.40 -12.48
CA ARG A 266 -21.23 -9.25 -13.51
C ARG A 266 -21.71 -7.81 -13.65
N ASP A 267 -21.69 -7.04 -12.57
CA ASP A 267 -22.40 -5.76 -12.48
C ASP A 267 -21.44 -4.55 -12.52
N ASP A 268 -20.16 -4.74 -12.18
CA ASP A 268 -19.18 -3.65 -12.13
C ASP A 268 -17.80 -4.09 -12.67
N PRO A 269 -17.37 -3.57 -13.85
CA PRO A 269 -16.10 -3.93 -14.46
C PRO A 269 -14.86 -3.53 -13.65
N MET A 270 -14.99 -2.59 -12.70
CA MET A 270 -13.86 -2.24 -11.82
C MET A 270 -13.43 -3.38 -10.90
N TRP A 271 -14.32 -4.34 -10.60
CA TRP A 271 -13.95 -5.53 -9.83
C TRP A 271 -12.93 -6.40 -10.57
N SER A 272 -12.91 -6.38 -11.91
CA SER A 272 -11.88 -7.07 -12.70
C SER A 272 -10.50 -6.48 -12.43
N GLN A 273 -10.40 -5.14 -12.34
CA GLN A 273 -9.13 -4.48 -12.04
C GLN A 273 -8.69 -4.75 -10.60
N THR A 274 -9.60 -4.61 -9.64
CA THR A 274 -9.34 -4.90 -8.22
C THR A 274 -8.88 -6.35 -8.02
N PHE A 275 -9.48 -7.30 -8.74
CA PHE A 275 -9.08 -8.70 -8.74
C PHE A 275 -7.66 -8.90 -9.29
N LYS A 276 -7.29 -8.23 -10.40
CA LYS A 276 -5.93 -8.28 -10.95
C LYS A 276 -4.90 -7.72 -9.96
N VAL A 277 -5.20 -6.60 -9.31
CA VAL A 277 -4.33 -6.01 -8.27
C VAL A 277 -4.20 -6.97 -7.08
N GLY A 278 -5.29 -7.61 -6.66
CA GLY A 278 -5.25 -8.61 -5.59
C GLY A 278 -4.39 -9.82 -5.95
N LEU A 279 -4.44 -10.29 -7.20
CA LEU A 279 -3.57 -11.36 -7.68
C LEU A 279 -2.09 -10.92 -7.73
N ALA A 280 -1.83 -9.67 -8.10
CA ALA A 280 -0.48 -9.10 -8.03
C ALA A 280 0.07 -9.09 -6.60
N LEU A 281 -0.78 -8.68 -5.64
CA LEU A 281 -0.43 -8.67 -4.21
C LEU A 281 -0.07 -10.07 -3.71
N VAL A 282 -0.78 -11.12 -4.15
CA VAL A 282 -0.44 -12.52 -3.81
C VAL A 282 0.97 -12.88 -4.29
N GLY A 283 1.30 -12.50 -5.52
CA GLY A 283 2.65 -12.70 -6.08
C GLY A 283 3.72 -12.00 -5.25
N VAL A 284 3.45 -10.77 -4.81
CA VAL A 284 4.35 -10.00 -3.95
C VAL A 284 4.44 -10.60 -2.55
N ALA A 285 3.34 -11.02 -1.93
CA ALA A 285 3.32 -11.68 -0.62
C ALA A 285 4.03 -13.04 -0.62
N ALA A 286 4.00 -13.77 -1.73
CA ALA A 286 4.72 -15.03 -1.87
C ALA A 286 6.24 -14.84 -1.78
N LEU A 287 6.79 -13.73 -2.28
CA LEU A 287 8.26 -13.50 -2.29
C LEU A 287 8.89 -13.49 -0.87
N PRO A 288 8.39 -12.70 0.11
CA PRO A 288 8.83 -12.74 1.50
C PRO A 288 8.74 -14.13 2.13
N LEU A 289 7.65 -14.85 1.90
CA LEU A 289 7.42 -16.20 2.44
C LEU A 289 8.36 -17.24 1.84
N LEU A 290 8.82 -17.01 0.61
CA LEU A 290 9.86 -17.84 -0.01
C LEU A 290 11.26 -17.48 0.47
N ALA A 291 11.48 -16.22 0.86
CA ALA A 291 12.78 -15.74 1.28
C ALA A 291 13.19 -16.26 2.66
N THR A 292 12.23 -16.58 3.53
CA THR A 292 12.50 -17.12 4.88
C THR A 292 11.99 -18.52 5.06
N HIS A 293 12.88 -19.38 5.53
CA HIS A 293 12.65 -20.80 5.49
C HIS A 293 12.22 -21.28 6.87
N GLY A 294 10.95 -21.62 6.99
CA GLY A 294 10.40 -22.47 8.04
C GLY A 294 9.26 -23.30 7.47
N ASP A 295 9.21 -24.60 7.76
CA ASP A 295 8.23 -25.54 7.20
C ASP A 295 6.76 -25.11 7.45
N GLY A 296 6.51 -24.29 8.49
CA GLY A 296 5.20 -23.72 8.79
C GLY A 296 4.75 -22.58 7.86
N GLU A 297 5.66 -21.80 7.28
CA GLU A 297 5.34 -20.68 6.38
C GLU A 297 4.92 -21.19 4.99
N VAL A 298 5.49 -22.31 4.55
CA VAL A 298 5.16 -22.95 3.25
C VAL A 298 3.76 -23.55 3.25
N ALA A 299 3.33 -24.17 4.35
CA ALA A 299 1.96 -24.70 4.48
C ALA A 299 0.91 -23.57 4.43
N ARG A 300 1.20 -22.42 5.05
CA ARG A 300 0.33 -21.23 5.01
C ARG A 300 0.26 -20.65 3.60
N LEU A 301 1.38 -20.54 2.89
CA LEU A 301 1.40 -20.13 1.49
C LEU A 301 0.58 -21.10 0.61
N GLY A 302 0.71 -22.41 0.83
CA GLY A 302 -0.12 -23.42 0.15
C GLY A 302 -1.61 -23.24 0.42
N PHE A 303 -2.01 -22.96 1.67
CA PHE A 303 -3.40 -22.69 2.02
C PHE A 303 -3.93 -21.40 1.37
N LEU A 304 -3.16 -20.32 1.42
CA LEU A 304 -3.42 -19.07 0.73
C LEU A 304 -3.68 -19.31 -0.75
N LEU A 305 -2.72 -19.91 -1.46
CA LEU A 305 -2.81 -20.17 -2.89
C LEU A 305 -4.01 -21.07 -3.24
N LYS A 306 -4.34 -22.04 -2.39
CA LYS A 306 -5.53 -22.88 -2.56
C LYS A 306 -6.82 -22.06 -2.50
N ARG A 307 -6.97 -21.17 -1.51
CA ARG A 307 -8.17 -20.32 -1.38
C ARG A 307 -8.28 -19.34 -2.53
N LEU A 308 -7.16 -18.76 -2.96
CA LEU A 308 -7.10 -17.80 -4.05
C LEU A 308 -7.43 -18.48 -5.38
N ALA A 309 -6.89 -19.68 -5.64
CA ALA A 309 -7.24 -20.48 -6.81
C ALA A 309 -8.72 -20.88 -6.81
N ALA A 310 -9.28 -21.30 -5.66
CA ALA A 310 -10.69 -21.61 -5.54
C ALA A 310 -11.59 -20.39 -5.83
N ALA A 311 -11.23 -19.21 -5.31
CA ALA A 311 -11.96 -17.98 -5.57
C ALA A 311 -11.84 -17.54 -7.05
N ALA A 312 -10.65 -17.67 -7.66
CA ALA A 312 -10.44 -17.38 -9.07
C ALA A 312 -11.28 -18.31 -9.99
N ILE A 313 -11.40 -19.59 -9.64
CA ILE A 313 -12.29 -20.54 -10.34
C ILE A 313 -13.75 -20.13 -10.19
N GLN A 314 -14.18 -19.71 -8.99
CA GLN A 314 -15.53 -19.21 -8.76
C GLN A 314 -15.84 -17.94 -9.59
N CYS A 315 -14.88 -17.00 -9.69
CA CYS A 315 -15.00 -15.82 -10.55
C CYS A 315 -15.18 -16.16 -12.04
N ARG A 316 -14.61 -17.29 -12.49
CA ARG A 316 -14.69 -17.73 -13.89
C ARG A 316 -16.09 -18.22 -14.28
N GLY A 317 -16.95 -18.47 -13.29
CA GLY A 317 -18.29 -19.01 -13.52
C GLY A 317 -18.29 -20.47 -13.96
N ASP A 318 -17.18 -21.20 -13.79
CA ASP A 318 -17.09 -22.65 -14.02
C ASP A 318 -17.83 -23.44 -12.91
N SER A 319 -18.96 -22.94 -12.40
CA SER A 319 -19.90 -23.78 -11.66
C SER A 319 -20.40 -24.83 -12.64
N VAL A 320 -20.01 -26.08 -12.38
CA VAL A 320 -20.27 -27.26 -13.21
C VAL A 320 -21.77 -27.55 -13.37
N GLU A 321 -22.65 -26.85 -12.64
CA GLU A 321 -24.09 -27.08 -12.67
C GLU A 321 -24.85 -25.74 -12.71
N GLY A 322 -25.57 -25.49 -13.80
CA GLY A 322 -26.51 -24.36 -13.92
C GLY A 322 -26.03 -23.25 -14.84
N GLY A 323 -26.55 -23.25 -16.07
CA GLY A 323 -26.09 -22.40 -17.17
C GLY A 323 -26.25 -20.88 -16.96
N SER A 324 -25.47 -20.16 -17.77
CA SER A 324 -25.30 -18.70 -17.82
C SER A 324 -24.21 -18.14 -16.90
N ALA A 325 -22.97 -18.50 -17.23
CA ALA A 325 -21.78 -17.78 -16.81
C ALA A 325 -21.42 -16.74 -17.88
N VAL A 326 -21.46 -15.46 -17.51
CA VAL A 326 -20.91 -14.38 -18.34
C VAL A 326 -19.39 -14.49 -18.23
N PRO A 327 -18.66 -14.74 -19.32
CA PRO A 327 -17.20 -14.79 -19.26
C PRO A 327 -16.68 -13.41 -18.89
N LEU A 328 -15.80 -13.33 -17.88
CA LEU A 328 -14.92 -12.17 -17.70
C LEU A 328 -14.30 -11.86 -19.06
N GLN A 329 -14.65 -10.71 -19.63
CA GLN A 329 -14.18 -10.24 -20.93
C GLN A 329 -12.74 -9.71 -20.80
N GLY A 330 -11.87 -10.54 -20.23
CA GLY A 330 -10.42 -10.39 -20.24
C GLY A 330 -9.82 -11.53 -21.04
N ASP A 331 -8.61 -11.33 -21.56
CA ASP A 331 -7.88 -12.33 -22.34
C ASP A 331 -7.88 -13.70 -21.63
N ARG A 332 -8.70 -14.62 -22.13
CA ARG A 332 -8.87 -15.97 -21.56
C ARG A 332 -7.52 -16.68 -21.44
N ALA A 333 -6.58 -16.37 -22.33
CA ALA A 333 -5.23 -16.93 -22.30
C ALA A 333 -4.42 -16.37 -21.11
N ALA A 334 -4.57 -15.09 -20.79
CA ALA A 334 -3.90 -14.46 -19.66
C ALA A 334 -4.41 -15.01 -18.31
N VAL A 335 -5.73 -15.15 -18.16
CA VAL A 335 -6.33 -15.77 -16.96
C VAL A 335 -5.91 -17.25 -16.82
N ALA A 336 -5.87 -18.00 -17.92
CA ALA A 336 -5.39 -19.38 -17.91
C ALA A 336 -3.92 -19.48 -17.50
N LYS A 337 -3.05 -18.57 -17.96
CA LYS A 337 -1.63 -18.49 -17.55
C LYS A 337 -1.48 -18.20 -16.05
N VAL A 338 -2.29 -17.29 -15.50
CA VAL A 338 -2.26 -17.00 -14.06
C VAL A 338 -2.75 -18.20 -13.25
N ASN A 339 -3.83 -18.87 -13.68
CA ASN A 339 -4.31 -20.08 -13.02
C ASN A 339 -3.28 -21.22 -13.06
N ASP A 340 -2.63 -21.44 -14.20
CA ASP A 340 -1.55 -22.42 -14.34
C ASP A 340 -0.37 -22.07 -13.41
N ALA A 341 0.06 -20.81 -13.38
CA ALA A 341 1.13 -20.34 -12.50
C ALA A 341 0.78 -20.49 -11.00
N LEU A 342 -0.46 -20.14 -10.60
CA LEU A 342 -0.95 -20.36 -9.24
C LEU A 342 -1.00 -21.84 -8.90
N PHE A 343 -1.45 -22.69 -9.81
CA PHE A 343 -1.52 -24.13 -9.60
C PHE A 343 -0.12 -24.76 -9.48
N LYS A 344 0.83 -24.34 -10.33
CA LYS A 344 2.24 -24.73 -10.22
C LYS A 344 2.84 -24.30 -8.90
N LEU A 345 2.59 -23.06 -8.47
CA LEU A 345 3.08 -22.54 -7.20
C LEU A 345 2.45 -23.30 -6.01
N TRP A 346 1.15 -23.58 -6.06
CA TRP A 346 0.44 -24.38 -5.07
C TRP A 346 0.98 -25.81 -5.00
N ALA A 347 1.18 -26.46 -6.16
CA ALA A 347 1.72 -27.80 -6.24
C ALA A 347 3.16 -27.85 -5.71
N ALA A 348 3.98 -26.85 -6.01
CA ALA A 348 5.33 -26.71 -5.45
C ALA A 348 5.30 -26.55 -3.93
N ALA A 349 4.42 -25.69 -3.41
CA ALA A 349 4.22 -25.50 -1.97
C ALA A 349 3.76 -26.79 -1.27
N ASN A 350 2.82 -27.53 -1.85
CA ASN A 350 2.35 -28.81 -1.29
C ASN A 350 3.42 -29.90 -1.33
N ARG A 351 4.20 -30.02 -2.41
CA ARG A 351 5.34 -30.95 -2.44
C ARG A 351 6.34 -30.59 -1.34
N ALA A 352 6.58 -29.30 -1.12
CA ALA A 352 7.46 -28.84 -0.06
C ALA A 352 6.92 -29.17 1.35
N ALA A 353 5.61 -29.05 1.59
CA ALA A 353 4.96 -29.40 2.85
C ALA A 353 4.82 -30.91 3.09
N ALA A 354 4.51 -31.71 2.06
CA ALA A 354 4.35 -33.16 2.19
C ALA A 354 5.67 -33.87 2.52
N GLN A 355 6.79 -33.34 2.02
CA GLN A 355 8.11 -33.90 2.30
C GLN A 355 8.70 -33.41 3.65
N SER A 356 8.13 -32.39 4.30
CA SER A 356 8.56 -31.95 5.64
C SER A 356 7.90 -32.76 6.75
N SER A 357 6.62 -33.15 6.60
CA SER A 357 5.93 -34.00 7.59
C SER A 357 6.57 -35.38 7.76
N THR A 358 7.08 -35.98 6.68
CA THR A 358 7.81 -37.26 6.73
C THR A 358 9.16 -37.13 7.44
N GLN A 359 9.78 -35.95 7.39
CA GLN A 359 11.10 -35.70 7.98
C GLN A 359 11.02 -35.21 9.44
N GLN A 360 9.94 -34.52 9.84
CA GLN A 360 9.73 -34.13 11.24
C GLN A 360 9.58 -35.34 12.16
N GLN A 361 8.98 -36.43 11.67
CA GLN A 361 8.89 -37.69 12.41
C GLN A 361 10.27 -38.33 12.64
N GLN A 362 11.24 -38.12 11.75
CA GLN A 362 12.62 -38.59 11.93
C GLN A 362 13.48 -37.64 12.77
N GLN A 363 13.29 -36.32 12.65
CA GLN A 363 14.06 -35.33 13.41
C GLN A 363 13.64 -35.20 14.88
N GLN A 364 12.37 -35.46 15.24
CA GLN A 364 11.96 -35.49 16.65
C GLN A 364 12.64 -36.62 17.45
N GLN A 365 13.12 -37.68 16.80
CA GLN A 365 13.92 -38.72 17.47
C GLN A 365 15.40 -38.33 17.67
N GLN A 366 15.93 -37.31 16.97
CA GLN A 366 17.32 -36.84 17.13
C GLN A 366 17.45 -35.50 17.89
N GLN A 367 16.41 -34.66 17.93
CA GLN A 367 16.47 -33.34 18.57
C GLN A 367 16.39 -33.33 20.11
N GLN A 368 16.27 -34.49 20.78
CA GLN A 368 16.41 -34.56 22.24
C GLN A 368 17.87 -34.51 22.74
N GLN A 369 18.88 -34.49 21.86
CA GLN A 369 20.30 -34.47 22.28
C GLN A 369 21.11 -33.23 21.86
N GLN A 370 20.56 -32.24 21.17
CA GLN A 370 21.34 -31.07 20.69
C GLN A 370 20.69 -29.70 20.92
N ARG A 371 19.74 -29.60 21.86
CA ARG A 371 18.94 -28.38 22.06
C ARG A 371 19.60 -27.31 22.94
N GLU A 372 20.93 -27.24 22.96
CA GLU A 372 21.67 -26.24 23.76
C GLU A 372 22.53 -25.23 22.98
N GLU A 373 22.66 -25.27 21.65
CA GLU A 373 23.67 -24.39 21.00
C GLU A 373 23.33 -23.54 19.76
N GLU A 374 22.13 -23.57 19.16
CA GLU A 374 21.86 -22.66 18.02
C GLU A 374 20.51 -21.95 18.11
N ASP A 375 20.51 -20.81 18.81
CA ASP A 375 19.48 -19.78 18.70
C ASP A 375 19.81 -18.87 17.52
N ASP A 376 19.10 -19.09 16.42
CA ASP A 376 19.30 -18.47 15.10
C ASP A 376 18.57 -17.11 15.02
N ALA A 377 18.99 -16.18 15.85
CA ALA A 377 18.32 -14.89 16.06
C ALA A 377 19.25 -13.68 15.88
N ASP A 378 20.04 -13.59 14.80
CA ASP A 378 20.59 -12.28 14.35
C ASP A 378 21.24 -12.26 12.93
N ASN A 379 20.69 -12.99 11.97
CA ASN A 379 21.33 -13.19 10.65
C ASN A 379 21.08 -12.06 9.61
N LEU A 380 20.63 -10.87 10.02
CA LEU A 380 20.27 -9.77 9.09
C LEU A 380 21.46 -8.87 8.69
N GLU A 381 22.56 -8.87 9.45
CA GLU A 381 23.76 -8.06 9.15
C GLU A 381 24.98 -8.87 8.70
N ARG A 382 24.90 -10.21 8.64
CA ARG A 382 26.04 -11.00 8.19
C ARG A 382 26.29 -10.77 6.69
N PRO A 383 27.54 -10.48 6.29
CA PRO A 383 27.87 -10.36 4.88
C PRO A 383 27.50 -11.66 4.15
N PRO A 384 26.95 -11.57 2.93
CA PRO A 384 26.46 -12.74 2.22
C PRO A 384 27.59 -13.76 2.05
N ALA A 385 27.28 -15.02 2.39
CA ALA A 385 28.19 -16.15 2.39
C ALA A 385 27.67 -17.28 1.48
N CYS A 386 28.56 -18.17 1.05
CA CYS A 386 28.20 -19.39 0.36
C CYS A 386 27.39 -20.29 1.32
N ALA A 387 26.19 -20.69 0.92
CA ALA A 387 25.29 -21.47 1.77
C ALA A 387 25.76 -22.91 2.05
N VAL A 388 26.80 -23.37 1.37
CA VAL A 388 27.39 -24.70 1.61
C VAL A 388 28.68 -24.59 2.43
N CYS A 389 29.63 -23.79 1.97
CA CYS A 389 30.98 -23.75 2.56
C CYS A 389 31.27 -22.49 3.40
N GLY A 390 30.32 -21.58 3.56
CA GLY A 390 30.48 -20.37 4.39
C GLY A 390 31.38 -19.27 3.81
N LYS A 391 32.07 -19.50 2.69
CA LYS A 391 32.95 -18.50 2.07
C LYS A 391 32.21 -17.22 1.71
N THR A 392 32.80 -16.09 2.03
CA THR A 392 32.28 -14.74 1.79
C THR A 392 33.04 -14.06 0.65
N ARG A 393 32.65 -12.82 0.31
CA ARG A 393 33.43 -11.98 -0.61
C ARG A 393 34.79 -11.56 -0.04
N ALA A 394 34.92 -11.48 1.29
CA ALA A 394 36.17 -11.14 1.95
C ALA A 394 37.26 -12.20 1.71
N ASP A 395 36.84 -13.45 1.44
CA ASP A 395 37.73 -14.55 1.07
C ASP A 395 38.19 -14.48 -0.41
N GLY A 396 37.90 -13.38 -1.13
CA GLY A 396 38.24 -13.19 -2.54
C GLY A 396 37.39 -14.02 -3.51
N VAL A 397 36.30 -14.62 -3.04
CA VAL A 397 35.49 -15.54 -3.84
C VAL A 397 34.25 -14.86 -4.42
N PRO A 398 34.04 -14.90 -5.75
CA PRO A 398 32.83 -14.36 -6.35
C PRO A 398 31.62 -15.22 -5.99
N LEU A 399 30.66 -14.62 -5.30
CA LEU A 399 29.41 -15.26 -4.95
C LEU A 399 28.39 -15.15 -6.10
N ARG A 400 27.93 -16.31 -6.56
CA ARG A 400 26.98 -16.51 -7.65
C ARG A 400 25.59 -16.81 -7.09
N ARG A 401 24.56 -16.59 -7.90
CA ARG A 401 23.17 -17.01 -7.62
C ARG A 401 22.85 -18.27 -8.41
N CYS A 402 21.90 -19.08 -7.95
CA CYS A 402 21.43 -20.23 -8.73
C CYS A 402 20.72 -19.75 -10.00
N ARG A 403 21.00 -20.40 -11.14
CA ARG A 403 20.45 -20.00 -12.45
C ARG A 403 18.92 -20.10 -12.51
N GLY A 404 18.33 -21.05 -11.77
CA GLY A 404 16.88 -21.26 -11.77
C GLY A 404 16.11 -20.16 -11.03
N CYS A 405 16.47 -19.90 -9.77
CA CYS A 405 15.80 -18.89 -8.95
C CYS A 405 16.39 -17.47 -9.09
N GLY A 406 17.53 -17.29 -9.75
CA GLY A 406 18.09 -15.98 -10.09
C GLY A 406 18.22 -15.04 -8.89
N SER A 407 17.67 -13.83 -9.03
CA SER A 407 17.77 -12.79 -8.01
C SER A 407 16.83 -12.97 -6.82
N SER A 408 15.77 -13.76 -6.96
CA SER A 408 14.72 -13.92 -5.94
C SER A 408 15.16 -14.73 -4.73
N ALA A 409 16.18 -15.60 -4.86
CA ALA A 409 16.76 -16.29 -3.71
C ALA A 409 17.86 -15.44 -3.06
N ILE A 410 17.81 -15.30 -1.74
CA ILE A 410 18.87 -14.67 -0.93
C ILE A 410 20.15 -15.53 -0.96
N VAL A 411 19.99 -16.84 -1.15
CA VAL A 411 21.07 -17.84 -1.17
C VAL A 411 22.16 -17.52 -2.20
N ARG A 412 23.42 -17.68 -1.80
CA ARG A 412 24.62 -17.48 -2.63
C ARG A 412 25.51 -18.70 -2.63
N TYR A 413 26.27 -18.86 -3.72
CA TYR A 413 27.18 -19.99 -3.95
C TYR A 413 28.53 -19.53 -4.47
N CYS A 414 29.62 -20.09 -3.97
CA CYS A 414 30.96 -19.81 -4.52
C CYS A 414 31.26 -20.56 -5.84
N SER A 415 30.59 -21.69 -6.08
CA SER A 415 30.82 -22.57 -7.23
C SER A 415 29.54 -23.31 -7.63
N GLU A 416 29.53 -23.85 -8.85
CA GLU A 416 28.46 -24.71 -9.34
C GLU A 416 28.35 -26.00 -8.52
N ALA A 417 29.49 -26.58 -8.13
CA ALA A 417 29.53 -27.73 -7.22
C ALA A 417 28.84 -27.45 -5.88
N CYS A 418 29.07 -26.28 -5.25
CA CYS A 418 28.33 -25.91 -4.04
C CYS A 418 26.83 -25.69 -4.30
N CYS A 419 26.46 -25.23 -5.50
CA CYS A 419 25.05 -25.12 -5.87
C CYS A 419 24.40 -26.50 -6.01
N GLU A 420 25.04 -27.44 -6.71
CA GLU A 420 24.57 -28.83 -6.86
C GLU A 420 24.52 -29.57 -5.52
N GLU A 421 25.51 -29.36 -4.67
CA GLU A 421 25.52 -29.96 -3.33
C GLU A 421 24.36 -29.43 -2.47
N HIS A 422 24.10 -28.11 -2.48
CA HIS A 422 22.93 -27.55 -1.81
C HIS A 422 21.62 -28.07 -2.43
N TRP A 423 21.59 -28.21 -3.76
CA TRP A 423 20.44 -28.75 -4.50
C TRP A 423 20.04 -30.13 -4.03
N VAL A 424 21.03 -31.02 -3.87
CA VAL A 424 20.82 -32.42 -3.50
C VAL A 424 20.64 -32.60 -1.98
N LYS A 425 21.49 -31.96 -1.17
CA LYS A 425 21.59 -32.27 0.27
C LYS A 425 20.75 -31.36 1.18
N ARG A 426 20.47 -30.12 0.77
CA ARG A 426 19.98 -29.06 1.67
C ARG A 426 18.70 -28.37 1.18
N ARG A 427 17.85 -29.08 0.45
CA ARG A 427 16.48 -28.64 0.06
C ARG A 427 16.40 -27.44 -0.91
N HIS A 428 17.49 -27.02 -1.56
CA HIS A 428 17.44 -25.88 -2.50
C HIS A 428 16.52 -26.12 -3.71
N ARG A 429 16.33 -27.37 -4.14
CA ARG A 429 15.40 -27.71 -5.22
C ARG A 429 13.99 -27.14 -4.99
N ARG A 430 13.44 -27.28 -3.78
CA ARG A 430 12.08 -26.80 -3.45
C ARG A 430 11.96 -25.29 -3.61
N LEU A 431 12.94 -24.58 -3.06
CA LEU A 431 13.02 -23.12 -3.11
C LEU A 431 13.22 -22.62 -4.54
N CYS A 432 13.96 -23.36 -5.34
CA CYS A 432 14.13 -23.05 -6.74
C CYS A 432 12.85 -23.28 -7.54
N GLU A 433 12.15 -24.40 -7.35
CA GLU A 433 10.85 -24.66 -7.99
C GLU A 433 9.82 -23.59 -7.63
N MET A 434 9.76 -23.19 -6.35
CA MET A 434 8.85 -22.12 -5.92
C MET A 434 9.27 -20.75 -6.45
N GLY A 435 10.57 -20.41 -6.39
CA GLY A 435 11.09 -19.16 -6.95
C GLY A 435 10.86 -19.04 -8.46
N GLN A 436 10.95 -20.15 -9.20
CA GLN A 436 10.58 -20.24 -10.61
C GLN A 436 9.08 -20.03 -10.81
N ALA A 437 8.23 -20.72 -10.04
CA ALA A 437 6.78 -20.55 -10.12
C ALA A 437 6.34 -19.11 -9.78
N THR A 438 6.97 -18.45 -8.81
CA THR A 438 6.70 -17.04 -8.49
C THR A 438 7.17 -16.11 -9.59
N LYS A 439 8.31 -16.40 -10.23
CA LYS A 439 8.76 -15.65 -11.41
C LYS A 439 7.78 -15.80 -12.57
N GLU A 440 7.30 -17.02 -12.84
CA GLU A 440 6.26 -17.29 -13.83
C GLU A 440 4.96 -16.53 -13.52
N LEU A 441 4.52 -16.58 -12.26
CA LEU A 441 3.34 -15.84 -11.80
C LEU A 441 3.50 -14.34 -12.02
N ARG A 442 4.64 -13.76 -11.63
CA ARG A 442 4.93 -12.33 -11.85
C ARG A 442 4.90 -11.96 -13.33
N MET A 443 5.52 -12.77 -14.19
CA MET A 443 5.50 -12.55 -15.64
C MET A 443 4.08 -12.66 -16.22
N ALA A 444 3.29 -13.64 -15.76
CA ALA A 444 1.90 -13.79 -16.15
C ALA A 444 1.08 -12.55 -15.74
N LEU A 445 1.25 -12.07 -14.51
CA LEU A 445 0.56 -10.88 -14.00
C LEU A 445 0.94 -9.61 -14.77
N LEU A 446 2.22 -9.42 -15.08
CA LEU A 446 2.67 -8.29 -15.91
C LEU A 446 2.03 -8.31 -17.31
N SER A 447 1.91 -9.51 -17.92
CA SER A 447 1.25 -9.64 -19.22
C SER A 447 -0.25 -9.30 -19.18
N VAL A 448 -0.92 -9.54 -18.04
CA VAL A 448 -2.32 -9.19 -17.84
C VAL A 448 -2.49 -7.67 -17.66
N GLY A 449 -1.51 -7.01 -17.02
CA GLY A 449 -1.50 -5.56 -16.83
C GLY A 449 -1.29 -4.79 -18.14
N GLN A 450 -0.35 -5.25 -18.99
CA GLN A 450 -0.05 -4.62 -20.27
C GLN A 450 -1.17 -4.74 -21.31
N ALA A 451 -1.98 -5.80 -21.25
CA ALA A 451 -3.10 -6.00 -22.18
C ALA A 451 -4.36 -5.16 -21.82
N ALA A 452 -4.31 -4.40 -20.72
CA ALA A 452 -5.46 -3.67 -20.17
C ALA A 452 -5.31 -2.14 -20.20
N GLY A 453 -4.12 -1.63 -20.54
CA GLY A 453 -3.91 -0.23 -20.93
C GLY A 453 -3.89 -0.13 -22.43
#